data_AF-A0A4R3RFI0-F1
#
_entry.id   AF-A0A4R3RFI0-F1
#
_cell.length_a   1.000
_cell.length_b   1.000
_cell.length_c   1.000
_cell.angle_alpha   90.00
_cell.angle_beta   90.00
_cell.angle_gamma   90.00
#
_symmetry.space_group_name_H-M   'P 1'
#
loop_
_entity.id
_entity.type
_entity.pdbx_description
1 polymer ?
#
loop_
_entity_poly.entity_id
_entity_poly.type
_entity_poly.pdbx_seq_one_letter_code
_entity_poly.pdbx_strand_id
1 'polypeptide(L)'
;MDIIKRAPDFTKLFPTQESFKRAHGEVVAMSDAMLSGDVKASIKALREAADPATLNKAQKTFNMRAFAHELLRTSQFKTVSSCEGRIANILITVPSTDRGTISARNERHYRRLISLMGGNRTYTILCRPSHIATIRTWFASIADVQVDFAYSPCFDYSIWAQDAYVALSGGAGQSLLIEGVCFPRYDDMTIADDLSAQTAISLIQSYLYFQGGNVLTSSDQVLIGLDYVWKNITRFGLATQQDVEREFEAVFGRSVLSLGSDMSSDTYTYELFRQGIFSGYGNQPLFHIDMFVTPTGIRGDSGKEIVLMGRPSATQEVLGRYCEVSGVDGGRIDRYFEPTEQLLSAHYEVRHLPICLTQGDLGGHAAQDYYWLTFNNVIHEEHGSGDRRVYMTTYSEDADFFGTDRALRQDLEDAAASVYESLGFTVLRMDGLEELAYGLGSVHCITKELYRIG
;
A
#
# COMPACT_ATOMS: atom_id res chain seq x y z
N MET A 1 13.41 -21.55 23.08
CA MET A 1 14.56 -20.97 22.34
C MET A 1 15.07 -21.88 21.21
N ASP A 2 14.23 -22.74 20.61
CA ASP A 2 14.65 -23.68 19.53
C ASP A 2 13.58 -23.87 18.42
N ILE A 3 12.67 -22.88 18.24
CA ILE A 3 11.50 -22.97 17.33
C ILE A 3 11.67 -22.07 16.08
N ILE A 4 12.90 -21.67 15.73
CA ILE A 4 13.20 -20.84 14.53
C ILE A 4 13.57 -21.71 13.30
N LYS A 5 13.74 -23.03 13.44
CA LYS A 5 14.34 -23.90 12.40
C LYS A 5 13.39 -24.48 11.34
N ARG A 6 12.14 -24.01 11.23
CA ARG A 6 11.17 -24.57 10.26
C ARG A 6 10.39 -23.53 9.45
N ALA A 7 10.99 -22.38 9.17
CA ALA A 7 10.51 -21.54 8.08
C ALA A 7 10.79 -22.23 6.73
N PRO A 8 9.89 -22.15 5.72
CA PRO A 8 10.17 -22.64 4.37
C PRO A 8 11.45 -22.00 3.83
N ASP A 9 12.27 -22.78 3.12
CA ASP A 9 13.50 -22.31 2.50
C ASP A 9 13.20 -21.51 1.23
N PHE A 10 12.94 -20.21 1.42
CA PHE A 10 12.70 -19.25 0.33
C PHE A 10 13.96 -18.93 -0.49
N THR A 11 15.14 -19.49 -0.18
CA THR A 11 16.36 -19.28 -1.01
C THR A 11 16.22 -19.81 -2.44
N LYS A 12 15.21 -20.65 -2.68
CA LYS A 12 14.90 -21.23 -4.00
C LYS A 12 14.01 -20.36 -4.88
N LEU A 13 13.53 -19.20 -4.39
CA LEU A 13 12.68 -18.26 -5.15
C LEU A 13 13.47 -17.06 -5.72
N PHE A 14 14.80 -17.03 -5.58
CA PHE A 14 15.63 -15.95 -6.11
C PHE A 14 16.28 -16.32 -7.45
N PRO A 15 16.35 -15.39 -8.42
CA PRO A 15 17.17 -15.59 -9.60
C PRO A 15 18.66 -15.51 -9.22
N THR A 16 19.51 -16.19 -10.00
CA THR A 16 20.93 -16.37 -9.68
C THR A 16 21.68 -15.03 -9.64
N GLN A 17 22.79 -14.98 -8.89
CA GLN A 17 23.66 -13.81 -8.73
C GLN A 17 24.14 -13.16 -10.05
N GLU A 18 24.04 -13.86 -11.19
CA GLU A 18 24.36 -13.34 -12.53
C GLU A 18 23.23 -12.51 -13.15
N SER A 19 21.97 -12.84 -12.90
CA SER A 19 20.81 -12.04 -13.35
C SER A 19 20.82 -10.64 -12.72
N PHE A 20 21.16 -10.57 -11.43
CA PHE A 20 21.31 -9.35 -10.65
C PHE A 20 22.44 -8.43 -11.14
N LYS A 21 23.54 -9.01 -11.66
CA LYS A 21 24.69 -8.24 -12.19
C LYS A 21 24.38 -7.57 -13.53
N ARG A 22 23.48 -8.15 -14.33
CA ARG A 22 23.14 -7.64 -15.67
C ARG A 22 22.20 -6.43 -15.58
N ALA A 23 21.26 -6.43 -14.62
CA ALA A 23 20.34 -5.31 -14.40
C ALA A 23 21.00 -4.07 -13.79
N HIS A 24 21.93 -4.23 -12.83
CA HIS A 24 22.52 -3.09 -12.11
C HIS A 24 23.72 -2.42 -12.80
N GLY A 25 24.32 -3.05 -13.81
CA GLY A 25 25.51 -2.52 -14.48
C GLY A 25 25.24 -1.32 -15.40
N GLU A 26 24.04 -1.24 -15.98
CA GLU A 26 23.68 -0.22 -16.98
C GLU A 26 22.90 0.97 -16.38
N VAL A 27 22.20 0.79 -15.25
CA VAL A 27 21.35 1.82 -14.60
C VAL A 27 22.16 2.92 -13.89
N VAL A 28 23.35 2.60 -13.36
CA VAL A 28 24.18 3.54 -12.59
C VAL A 28 24.77 4.66 -13.47
N ALA A 29 24.85 4.47 -14.79
CA ALA A 29 25.38 5.48 -15.70
C ALA A 29 24.36 6.55 -16.10
N MET A 30 23.05 6.32 -15.92
CA MET A 30 21.98 7.25 -16.35
C MET A 30 21.51 8.21 -15.24
N SER A 31 21.68 7.87 -13.95
CA SER A 31 21.18 8.69 -12.83
C SER A 31 21.95 10.01 -12.63
N ASP A 32 23.24 10.07 -12.98
CA ASP A 32 24.06 11.28 -12.84
C ASP A 32 23.60 12.40 -13.82
N ALA A 33 22.85 12.09 -14.88
CA ALA A 33 22.35 13.09 -15.84
C ALA A 33 21.13 13.88 -15.33
N MET A 34 20.28 13.28 -14.47
CA MET A 34 18.91 13.77 -14.21
C MET A 34 18.72 14.57 -12.91
N LEU A 35 19.78 14.69 -12.09
CA LEU A 35 19.72 15.39 -10.81
C LEU A 35 19.79 16.93 -10.99
N SER A 36 19.06 17.69 -10.16
CA SER A 36 19.13 19.16 -10.12
C SER A 36 20.52 19.65 -9.67
N GLY A 37 20.87 20.90 -9.99
CA GLY A 37 22.22 21.45 -9.71
C GLY A 37 22.63 21.36 -8.24
N ASP A 38 21.69 21.61 -7.32
CA ASP A 38 21.94 21.58 -5.88
C ASP A 38 22.08 20.15 -5.34
N VAL A 39 21.32 19.20 -5.87
CA VAL A 39 21.44 17.79 -5.52
C VAL A 39 22.76 17.22 -6.06
N LYS A 40 23.17 17.60 -7.28
CA LYS A 40 24.49 17.25 -7.85
C LYS A 40 25.65 17.81 -7.02
N ALA A 41 25.54 19.05 -6.53
CA ALA A 41 26.56 19.67 -5.70
C ALA A 41 26.71 18.98 -4.34
N SER A 42 25.60 18.64 -3.68
CA SER A 42 25.58 17.88 -2.43
C SER A 42 26.14 16.46 -2.61
N ILE A 43 25.78 15.77 -3.70
CA ILE A 43 26.34 14.46 -4.05
C ILE A 43 27.85 14.53 -4.28
N LYS A 44 28.34 15.56 -4.98
CA LYS A 44 29.76 15.73 -5.27
C LYS A 44 30.57 16.00 -3.99
N ALA A 45 30.11 16.91 -3.13
CA ALA A 45 30.79 17.24 -1.88
C ALA A 45 30.90 16.03 -0.93
N LEU A 46 29.88 15.17 -0.90
CA LEU A 46 29.86 13.97 -0.07
C LEU A 46 30.67 12.80 -0.68
N ARG A 47 30.71 12.66 -2.02
CA ARG A 47 31.62 11.72 -2.73
C ARG A 47 33.08 12.07 -2.51
N GLU A 48 33.42 13.35 -2.43
CA GLU A 48 34.78 13.83 -2.16
C GLU A 48 35.22 13.64 -0.69
N ALA A 49 34.26 13.51 0.24
CA ALA A 49 34.52 13.26 1.66
C ALA A 49 34.82 11.79 2.00
N ALA A 50 34.50 10.84 1.12
CA ALA A 50 34.70 9.40 1.33
C ALA A 50 35.71 8.85 0.31
N ASP A 51 36.91 8.44 0.75
CA ASP A 51 37.94 7.88 -0.15
C ASP A 51 37.47 6.54 -0.78
N PRO A 52 37.12 6.50 -2.08
CA PRO A 52 36.55 5.32 -2.73
C PRO A 52 37.55 4.17 -2.91
N ALA A 53 38.86 4.43 -2.71
CA ALA A 53 39.93 3.46 -2.89
C ALA A 53 40.05 2.46 -1.73
N THR A 54 39.52 2.79 -0.55
CA THR A 54 39.67 1.97 0.68
C THR A 54 38.49 1.06 1.00
N LEU A 55 37.38 1.18 0.28
CA LEU A 55 36.13 0.47 0.60
C LEU A 55 35.96 -0.78 -0.26
N ASN A 56 35.72 -1.93 0.38
CA ASN A 56 35.36 -3.16 -0.32
C ASN A 56 33.93 -3.06 -0.91
N LYS A 57 33.56 -4.01 -1.78
CA LYS A 57 32.27 -3.97 -2.50
C LYS A 57 31.04 -3.94 -1.56
N ALA A 58 31.09 -4.65 -0.43
CA ALA A 58 30.01 -4.63 0.56
C ALA A 58 29.93 -3.29 1.30
N GLN A 59 31.07 -2.70 1.62
CA GLN A 59 31.16 -1.36 2.20
C GLN A 59 30.70 -0.27 1.22
N LYS A 60 30.93 -0.42 -0.09
CA LYS A 60 30.41 0.50 -1.11
C LYS A 60 28.89 0.47 -1.22
N THR A 61 28.27 -0.70 -1.22
CA THR A 61 26.80 -0.84 -1.23
C THR A 61 26.18 -0.36 0.08
N PHE A 62 26.80 -0.65 1.23
CA PHE A 62 26.38 -0.13 2.54
C PHE A 62 26.47 1.40 2.60
N ASN A 63 27.54 1.99 2.07
CA ASN A 63 27.73 3.43 2.05
C ASN A 63 26.76 4.15 1.08
N MET A 64 26.40 3.55 -0.06
CA MET A 64 25.37 4.11 -0.94
C MET A 64 23.97 4.10 -0.30
N ARG A 65 23.67 3.07 0.47
CA ARG A 65 22.41 2.91 1.21
C ARG A 65 22.31 3.89 2.39
N ALA A 66 23.39 4.04 3.15
CA ALA A 66 23.51 5.06 4.18
C ALA A 66 23.48 6.48 3.59
N PHE A 67 24.04 6.67 2.39
CA PHE A 67 23.99 7.95 1.67
C PHE A 67 22.56 8.31 1.23
N ALA A 68 21.82 7.35 0.66
CA ALA A 68 20.42 7.56 0.28
C ALA A 68 19.56 7.96 1.49
N HIS A 69 19.83 7.33 2.63
CA HIS A 69 19.16 7.63 3.89
C HIS A 69 19.51 9.03 4.42
N GLU A 70 20.79 9.41 4.39
CA GLU A 70 21.23 10.77 4.75
C GLU A 70 20.65 11.83 3.81
N LEU A 71 20.51 11.52 2.51
CA LEU A 71 19.85 12.40 1.55
C LEU A 71 18.39 12.61 1.93
N LEU A 72 17.65 11.54 2.25
CA LEU A 72 16.26 11.64 2.68
C LEU A 72 16.13 12.47 3.96
N ARG A 73 16.99 12.20 4.95
CA ARG A 73 17.04 12.90 6.25
C ARG A 73 17.30 14.40 6.11
N THR A 74 18.05 14.80 5.09
CA THR A 74 18.40 16.21 4.83
C THR A 74 17.56 16.86 3.74
N SER A 75 16.70 16.09 3.07
CA SER A 75 15.81 16.57 2.03
C SER A 75 14.55 17.24 2.60
N GLN A 76 13.80 17.92 1.74
CA GLN A 76 12.46 18.43 2.06
C GLN A 76 11.34 17.45 1.70
N PHE A 77 11.69 16.23 1.25
CA PHE A 77 10.69 15.22 0.90
C PHE A 77 10.12 14.59 2.17
N LYS A 78 8.80 14.46 2.21
CA LYS A 78 8.07 13.81 3.30
C LYS A 78 6.83 13.11 2.79
N THR A 79 6.32 12.17 3.56
CA THR A 79 4.98 11.64 3.29
C THR A 79 3.93 12.74 3.51
N VAL A 80 2.91 12.72 2.67
CA VAL A 80 1.72 13.57 2.78
C VAL A 80 0.59 12.72 3.32
N SER A 81 -0.27 13.29 4.15
CA SER A 81 -1.40 12.53 4.66
C SER A 81 -2.29 12.11 3.50
N SER A 82 -2.78 10.87 3.53
CA SER A 82 -3.74 10.36 2.55
C SER A 82 -5.07 11.13 2.55
N CYS A 83 -5.30 11.99 3.54
CA CYS A 83 -6.52 12.80 3.65
C CYS A 83 -6.30 14.27 3.29
N GLU A 84 -5.05 14.68 3.02
CA GLU A 84 -4.71 16.08 2.76
C GLU A 84 -4.94 16.43 1.30
N GLY A 85 -5.83 17.39 1.07
CA GLY A 85 -6.05 17.99 -0.25
C GLY A 85 -6.56 17.02 -1.32
N ARG A 86 -6.50 17.50 -2.56
CA ARG A 86 -6.99 16.78 -3.74
C ARG A 86 -5.85 16.03 -4.42
N ILE A 87 -6.09 14.82 -4.90
CA ILE A 87 -5.13 14.06 -5.69
C ILE A 87 -5.04 14.69 -7.08
N ALA A 88 -3.87 15.22 -7.38
CA ALA A 88 -3.57 15.87 -8.64
C ALA A 88 -2.86 14.94 -9.63
N ASN A 89 -2.12 13.95 -9.14
CA ASN A 89 -1.55 12.89 -9.97
C ASN A 89 -1.72 11.53 -9.28
N ILE A 90 -2.34 10.58 -9.97
CA ILE A 90 -2.53 9.20 -9.53
C ILE A 90 -1.91 8.24 -10.52
N LEU A 91 -1.20 7.23 -10.00
CA LEU A 91 -0.62 6.14 -10.74
C LEU A 91 -1.54 4.92 -10.72
N ILE A 92 -1.68 4.28 -11.88
CA ILE A 92 -2.22 2.93 -12.02
C ILE A 92 -1.26 2.07 -12.88
N THR A 93 -1.15 0.78 -12.55
CA THR A 93 -0.30 -0.18 -13.27
C THR A 93 -1.17 -1.17 -14.02
N VAL A 94 -1.13 -1.16 -15.36
CA VAL A 94 -1.99 -2.03 -16.17
C VAL A 94 -1.18 -3.26 -16.59
N PRO A 95 -1.33 -4.40 -15.89
CA PRO A 95 -0.57 -5.60 -16.21
C PRO A 95 -1.10 -6.28 -17.46
N SER A 96 -0.21 -6.99 -18.15
CA SER A 96 -0.59 -7.85 -19.27
C SER A 96 -0.91 -9.26 -18.79
N THR A 97 -1.91 -9.88 -19.42
CA THR A 97 -2.08 -11.34 -19.34
C THR A 97 -1.01 -12.06 -20.17
N ASP A 98 -0.88 -13.37 -19.98
CA ASP A 98 -0.01 -14.26 -20.78
C ASP A 98 -0.27 -14.17 -22.29
N ARG A 99 -1.48 -13.76 -22.68
CA ARG A 99 -1.87 -13.57 -24.10
C ARG A 99 -1.51 -12.20 -24.66
N GLY A 100 -0.84 -11.35 -23.87
CA GLY A 100 -0.49 -9.99 -24.28
C GLY A 100 -1.66 -8.99 -24.21
N THR A 101 -2.81 -9.38 -23.65
CA THR A 101 -4.02 -8.53 -23.55
C THR A 101 -4.22 -7.99 -22.14
N ILE A 102 -5.04 -6.95 -22.00
CA ILE A 102 -5.51 -6.48 -20.69
C ILE A 102 -6.58 -7.46 -20.19
N SER A 103 -6.54 -7.81 -18.89
CA SER A 103 -7.60 -8.60 -18.26
C SER A 103 -8.92 -7.81 -18.25
N ALA A 104 -10.02 -8.45 -18.67
CA ALA A 104 -11.35 -7.81 -18.63
C ALA A 104 -11.75 -7.37 -17.22
N ARG A 105 -11.30 -8.11 -16.19
CA ARG A 105 -11.52 -7.81 -14.78
C ARG A 105 -10.77 -6.53 -14.37
N ASN A 106 -9.47 -6.44 -14.68
CA ASN A 106 -8.67 -5.25 -14.41
C ASN A 106 -9.21 -4.03 -15.18
N GLU A 107 -9.60 -4.20 -16.44
CA GLU A 107 -10.23 -3.12 -17.23
C GLU A 107 -11.52 -2.62 -16.57
N ARG A 108 -12.37 -3.52 -16.07
CA ARG A 108 -13.60 -3.15 -15.33
C ARG A 108 -13.28 -2.29 -14.11
N HIS A 109 -12.33 -2.71 -13.27
CA HIS A 109 -11.92 -1.97 -12.08
C HIS A 109 -11.37 -0.59 -12.44
N TYR A 110 -10.47 -0.50 -13.43
CA TYR A 110 -9.88 0.77 -13.84
C TYR A 110 -10.89 1.73 -14.44
N ARG A 111 -11.79 1.26 -15.32
CA ARG A 111 -12.85 2.11 -15.88
C ARG A 111 -13.76 2.67 -14.79
N ARG A 112 -14.09 1.87 -13.75
CA ARG A 112 -14.90 2.33 -12.63
C ARG A 112 -14.17 3.41 -11.82
N LEU A 113 -12.90 3.17 -11.47
CA LEU A 113 -12.05 4.14 -10.76
C LEU A 113 -11.97 5.47 -11.55
N ILE A 114 -11.63 5.41 -12.83
CA ILE A 114 -11.50 6.57 -13.71
C ILE A 114 -12.82 7.34 -13.82
N SER A 115 -13.94 6.63 -13.99
CA SER A 115 -15.28 7.25 -14.08
C SER A 115 -15.65 7.99 -12.80
N LEU A 116 -15.36 7.41 -11.62
CA LEU A 116 -15.68 8.01 -10.32
C LEU A 116 -14.76 9.18 -9.98
N MET A 117 -13.45 9.05 -10.22
CA MET A 117 -12.48 10.10 -9.91
C MET A 117 -12.57 11.27 -10.89
N GLY A 118 -12.92 11.01 -12.15
CA GLY A 118 -13.16 12.03 -13.16
C GLY A 118 -11.93 12.85 -13.55
N GLY A 119 -12.17 14.02 -14.12
CA GLY A 119 -11.12 14.92 -14.64
C GLY A 119 -10.39 15.75 -13.59
N ASN A 120 -9.76 16.82 -14.07
CA ASN A 120 -8.96 17.79 -13.31
C ASN A 120 -7.70 17.21 -12.65
N ARG A 121 -7.25 16.04 -13.07
CA ARG A 121 -6.08 15.34 -12.53
C ARG A 121 -5.29 14.68 -13.65
N THR A 122 -4.04 14.37 -13.35
CA THR A 122 -3.21 13.53 -14.18
C THR A 122 -3.36 12.07 -13.77
N TYR A 123 -3.54 11.20 -14.77
CA TYR A 123 -3.41 9.76 -14.62
C TYR A 123 -2.06 9.35 -15.21
N THR A 124 -1.12 8.99 -14.34
CA THR A 124 0.12 8.33 -14.77
C THR A 124 -0.18 6.84 -14.93
N ILE A 125 0.07 6.28 -16.10
CA ILE A 125 -0.27 4.89 -16.41
C ILE A 125 1.00 4.16 -16.84
N LEU A 126 1.40 3.14 -16.07
CA LEU A 126 2.41 2.19 -16.51
C LEU A 126 1.72 1.03 -17.24
N CYS A 127 2.00 0.86 -18.53
CA CYS A 127 1.42 -0.22 -19.33
C CYS A 127 2.39 -0.75 -20.40
N ARG A 128 2.04 -1.87 -21.04
CA ARG A 128 2.71 -2.27 -22.28
C ARG A 128 2.38 -1.27 -23.40
N PRO A 129 3.30 -0.98 -24.33
CA PRO A 129 3.03 -0.05 -25.44
C PRO A 129 1.80 -0.45 -26.29
N SER A 130 1.55 -1.75 -26.45
CA SER A 130 0.39 -2.26 -27.20
C SER A 130 -0.97 -1.96 -26.54
N HIS A 131 -1.00 -1.59 -25.26
CA HIS A 131 -2.24 -1.34 -24.51
C HIS A 131 -2.71 0.12 -24.58
N ILE A 132 -1.83 1.05 -24.97
CA ILE A 132 -2.09 2.50 -24.94
C ILE A 132 -3.39 2.86 -25.68
N ALA A 133 -3.59 2.34 -26.89
CA ALA A 133 -4.75 2.68 -27.71
C ALA A 133 -6.05 2.27 -26.99
N THR A 134 -6.10 1.07 -26.41
CA THR A 134 -7.24 0.58 -25.62
C THR A 134 -7.45 1.43 -24.39
N ILE A 135 -6.40 1.72 -23.62
CA ILE A 135 -6.48 2.49 -22.38
C ILE A 135 -6.98 3.91 -22.65
N ARG A 136 -6.56 4.55 -23.74
CA ARG A 136 -7.07 5.89 -24.12
C ARG A 136 -8.59 5.91 -24.29
N THR A 137 -9.21 4.80 -24.69
CA THR A 137 -10.68 4.72 -24.80
C THR A 137 -11.38 4.78 -23.45
N TRP A 138 -10.69 4.48 -22.35
CA TRP A 138 -11.26 4.51 -20.99
C TRP A 138 -11.57 5.94 -20.55
N PHE A 139 -10.88 6.92 -21.13
CA PHE A 139 -10.98 8.34 -20.82
C PHE A 139 -11.85 9.12 -21.80
N ALA A 140 -12.44 8.47 -22.81
CA ALA A 140 -13.13 9.14 -23.91
C ALA A 140 -14.31 10.04 -23.47
N SER A 141 -14.92 9.75 -22.31
CA SER A 141 -16.03 10.52 -21.73
C SER A 141 -15.62 11.46 -20.60
N ILE A 142 -14.33 11.53 -20.25
CA ILE A 142 -13.84 12.33 -19.13
C ILE A 142 -13.30 13.66 -19.64
N ALA A 143 -13.95 14.76 -19.25
CA ALA A 143 -13.46 16.10 -19.54
C ALA A 143 -12.24 16.44 -18.68
N ASP A 144 -11.38 17.35 -19.17
CA ASP A 144 -10.26 17.94 -18.42
C ASP A 144 -9.31 16.91 -17.78
N VAL A 145 -9.06 15.80 -18.47
CA VAL A 145 -8.15 14.74 -18.02
C VAL A 145 -6.81 14.80 -18.75
N GLN A 146 -5.73 14.71 -17.98
CA GLN A 146 -4.39 14.48 -18.52
C GLN A 146 -4.02 13.00 -18.30
N VAL A 147 -3.48 12.36 -19.33
CA VAL A 147 -3.03 10.96 -19.25
C VAL A 147 -1.58 10.88 -19.71
N ASP A 148 -0.71 10.58 -18.77
CA ASP A 148 0.72 10.40 -18.98
C ASP A 148 1.04 8.90 -18.99
N PHE A 149 1.72 8.44 -20.03
CA PHE A 149 2.05 7.02 -20.16
C PHE A 149 3.54 6.80 -19.90
N ALA A 150 3.85 5.84 -19.05
CA ALA A 150 5.15 5.19 -18.95
C ALA A 150 5.03 3.75 -19.46
N TYR A 151 6.14 3.20 -19.97
CA TYR A 151 6.13 1.89 -20.61
C TYR A 151 7.04 0.91 -19.91
N SER A 152 6.53 -0.30 -19.72
CA SER A 152 7.32 -1.45 -19.27
C SER A 152 7.20 -2.57 -20.32
N PRO A 153 8.18 -2.70 -21.23
CA PRO A 153 8.02 -3.56 -22.41
C PRO A 153 8.28 -5.04 -22.12
N CYS A 154 8.97 -5.38 -21.04
CA CYS A 154 9.51 -6.73 -20.80
C CYS A 154 9.17 -7.32 -19.44
N PHE A 155 8.64 -6.54 -18.51
CA PHE A 155 8.39 -6.97 -17.15
C PHE A 155 6.93 -7.36 -16.96
N ASP A 156 6.73 -8.37 -16.12
CA ASP A 156 5.41 -8.76 -15.65
C ASP A 156 5.26 -8.16 -14.25
N TYR A 157 4.47 -7.10 -14.15
CA TYR A 157 4.11 -6.47 -12.89
C TYR A 157 2.63 -6.74 -12.59
N SER A 158 2.21 -6.48 -11.36
CA SER A 158 0.86 -6.69 -10.88
C SER A 158 0.00 -5.42 -11.01
N ILE A 159 -1.30 -5.59 -10.72
CA ILE A 159 -2.27 -4.48 -10.60
C ILE A 159 -2.03 -3.64 -9.34
N TRP A 160 -1.24 -4.13 -8.38
CA TRP A 160 -1.10 -3.58 -7.04
C TRP A 160 -0.06 -2.44 -6.98
N ALA A 161 -0.39 -1.31 -7.58
CA ALA A 161 0.48 -0.13 -7.64
C ALA A 161 0.88 0.44 -6.27
N GLN A 162 0.15 0.09 -5.21
CA GLN A 162 0.38 0.64 -3.87
C GLN A 162 1.65 0.10 -3.18
N ASP A 163 2.16 -1.09 -3.54
CA ASP A 163 2.98 -1.82 -2.57
C ASP A 163 4.49 -1.67 -2.72
N ALA A 164 5.02 -1.61 -3.95
CA ALA A 164 6.46 -1.68 -4.16
C ALA A 164 7.24 -0.45 -3.63
N TYR A 165 6.54 0.66 -3.42
CA TYR A 165 7.13 1.95 -3.05
C TYR A 165 6.17 2.80 -2.21
N VAL A 166 6.72 3.86 -1.61
CA VAL A 166 5.98 4.96 -0.99
C VAL A 166 6.26 6.24 -1.78
N ALA A 167 5.24 7.07 -1.99
CA ALA A 167 5.41 8.37 -2.62
C ALA A 167 5.66 9.44 -1.54
N LEU A 168 6.72 10.23 -1.73
CA LEU A 168 7.06 11.39 -0.92
C LEU A 168 6.84 12.65 -1.76
N SER A 169 6.29 13.69 -1.16
CA SER A 169 6.14 15.00 -1.81
C SER A 169 7.27 15.93 -1.39
N GLY A 170 7.83 16.64 -2.35
CA GLY A 170 8.76 17.74 -2.16
C GLY A 170 8.11 19.10 -2.39
N GLY A 171 8.92 20.14 -2.56
CA GLY A 171 8.42 21.47 -2.94
C GLY A 171 7.94 21.52 -4.40
N ALA A 172 7.00 22.44 -4.69
CA ALA A 172 6.59 22.82 -6.05
C ALA A 172 6.22 21.66 -7.00
N GLY A 173 5.41 20.70 -6.54
CA GLY A 173 4.92 19.61 -7.41
C GLY A 173 5.88 18.43 -7.61
N GLN A 174 6.99 18.40 -6.87
CA GLN A 174 7.95 17.31 -6.95
C GLN A 174 7.45 16.05 -6.23
N SER A 175 7.59 14.90 -6.89
CA SER A 175 7.31 13.59 -6.33
C SER A 175 8.56 12.72 -6.36
N LEU A 176 8.81 12.01 -5.26
CA LEU A 176 9.89 11.04 -5.10
C LEU A 176 9.26 9.70 -4.72
N LEU A 177 9.53 8.65 -5.49
CA LEU A 177 9.24 7.29 -5.08
C LEU A 177 10.41 6.77 -4.24
N ILE A 178 10.09 6.20 -3.09
CA ILE A 178 11.05 5.46 -2.29
C ILE A 178 10.69 3.98 -2.24
N GLU A 179 11.65 3.16 -2.63
CA GLU A 179 11.52 1.70 -2.60
C GLU A 179 12.15 1.11 -1.34
N GLY A 180 11.55 0.03 -0.85
CA GLY A 180 12.21 -0.83 0.12
C GLY A 180 13.44 -1.52 -0.50
N VAL A 181 14.32 -2.03 0.36
CA VAL A 181 15.55 -2.73 -0.05
C VAL A 181 15.31 -3.94 -0.97
N CYS A 182 14.12 -4.54 -0.89
CA CYS A 182 13.64 -5.56 -1.81
C CYS A 182 12.12 -5.72 -1.71
N PHE A 183 11.50 -6.12 -2.82
CA PHE A 183 10.09 -6.44 -2.94
C PHE A 183 9.89 -7.60 -3.94
N PRO A 184 9.92 -8.86 -3.46
CA PRO A 184 9.85 -10.02 -4.34
C PRO A 184 8.39 -10.37 -4.67
N ARG A 185 7.76 -9.62 -5.57
CA ARG A 185 6.46 -9.96 -6.17
C ARG A 185 6.47 -9.60 -7.64
N TYR A 186 6.42 -10.62 -8.49
CA TYR A 186 6.63 -10.50 -9.93
C TYR A 186 7.87 -9.60 -10.21
N ASP A 187 7.73 -8.65 -11.12
CA ASP A 187 8.70 -7.59 -11.39
C ASP A 187 8.24 -6.22 -10.84
N ASP A 188 7.40 -6.17 -9.80
CA ASP A 188 6.84 -4.90 -9.30
C ASP A 188 7.90 -3.88 -8.84
N MET A 189 9.11 -4.33 -8.49
CA MET A 189 10.26 -3.44 -8.22
C MET A 189 10.75 -2.64 -9.43
N THR A 190 10.42 -3.06 -10.65
CA THR A 190 10.86 -2.30 -11.85
C THR A 190 9.93 -1.14 -12.15
N ILE A 191 8.75 -1.08 -11.51
CA ILE A 191 7.75 -0.04 -11.77
C ILE A 191 8.32 1.34 -11.49
N ALA A 192 8.99 1.54 -10.35
CA ALA A 192 9.51 2.85 -9.98
C ALA A 192 10.70 3.24 -10.87
N ASP A 193 11.54 2.28 -11.26
CA ASP A 193 12.63 2.47 -12.23
C ASP A 193 12.07 2.95 -13.59
N ASP A 194 11.07 2.24 -14.13
CA ASP A 194 10.43 2.56 -15.41
C ASP A 194 9.77 3.93 -15.38
N LEU A 195 9.12 4.30 -14.27
CA LEU A 195 8.53 5.62 -14.07
C LEU A 195 9.60 6.71 -14.01
N SER A 196 10.67 6.50 -13.24
CA SER A 196 11.71 7.51 -13.06
C SER A 196 12.52 7.74 -14.34
N ALA A 197 12.70 6.70 -15.15
CA ALA A 197 13.38 6.82 -16.45
C ALA A 197 12.57 7.62 -17.50
N GLN A 198 11.24 7.69 -17.35
CA GLN A 198 10.33 8.21 -18.39
C GLN A 198 9.54 9.44 -17.98
N THR A 199 9.59 9.82 -16.70
CA THR A 199 8.79 10.93 -16.14
C THR A 199 9.67 11.86 -15.31
N ALA A 200 9.08 12.91 -14.74
CA ALA A 200 9.77 13.81 -13.80
C ALA A 200 9.85 13.24 -12.36
N ILE A 201 9.31 12.04 -12.13
CA ILE A 201 9.29 11.39 -10.82
C ILE A 201 10.70 10.92 -10.47
N SER A 202 11.20 11.34 -9.31
CA SER A 202 12.49 10.88 -8.81
C SER A 202 12.35 9.51 -8.13
N LEU A 203 13.44 8.75 -8.06
CA LEU A 203 13.49 7.47 -7.37
C LEU A 203 14.69 7.41 -6.42
N ILE A 204 14.47 6.82 -5.25
CA ILE A 204 15.52 6.41 -4.34
C ILE A 204 15.20 5.05 -3.70
N GLN A 205 16.22 4.23 -3.48
CA GLN A 205 16.07 2.96 -2.77
C GLN A 205 16.55 3.09 -1.32
N SER A 206 15.69 2.71 -0.39
CA SER A 206 16.01 2.58 1.03
C SER A 206 16.73 1.26 1.33
N TYR A 207 17.48 1.22 2.42
CA TYR A 207 17.95 -0.05 2.98
C TYR A 207 16.94 -0.72 3.91
N LEU A 208 15.88 0.01 4.29
CA LEU A 208 14.79 -0.54 5.08
C LEU A 208 13.90 -1.40 4.20
N TYR A 209 13.33 -2.44 4.79
CA TYR A 209 12.29 -3.25 4.17
C TYR A 209 10.92 -2.71 4.54
N PHE A 210 10.12 -2.36 3.54
CA PHE A 210 8.72 -1.97 3.69
C PHE A 210 7.98 -2.14 2.36
N GLN A 211 6.66 -1.96 2.43
CA GLN A 211 5.72 -1.97 1.32
C GLN A 211 4.69 -0.88 1.58
N GLY A 212 4.23 -0.20 0.53
CA GLY A 212 3.37 0.97 0.67
C GLY A 212 1.98 0.68 1.23
N GLY A 213 1.37 -0.49 0.99
CA GLY A 213 0.11 -0.88 1.63
C GLY A 213 0.21 -1.00 3.16
N ASN A 214 1.43 -1.22 3.67
CA ASN A 214 1.68 -1.30 5.11
C ASN A 214 2.16 0.02 5.73
N VAL A 215 2.08 1.13 4.99
CA VAL A 215 2.51 2.46 5.42
C VAL A 215 1.36 3.45 5.16
N LEU A 216 0.75 3.94 6.24
CA LEU A 216 -0.32 4.94 6.17
C LEU A 216 0.17 6.24 6.78
N THR A 217 -0.15 7.38 6.18
CA THR A 217 0.23 8.68 6.73
C THR A 217 -1.01 9.41 7.22
N SER A 218 -1.13 9.56 8.54
CA SER A 218 -2.14 10.38 9.19
C SER A 218 -1.69 11.86 9.19
N SER A 219 -2.52 12.74 9.75
CA SER A 219 -2.13 14.14 9.94
C SER A 219 -0.97 14.27 10.94
N ASP A 220 -0.93 13.37 11.93
CA ASP A 220 0.02 13.41 13.04
C ASP A 220 1.27 12.56 12.80
N GLN A 221 1.12 11.34 12.29
CA GLN A 221 2.18 10.33 12.27
C GLN A 221 2.11 9.45 11.02
N VAL A 222 3.20 8.71 10.77
CA VAL A 222 3.19 7.57 9.86
C VAL A 222 2.89 6.32 10.67
N LEU A 223 1.84 5.60 10.29
CA LEU A 223 1.51 4.29 10.83
C LEU A 223 2.22 3.23 9.98
N ILE A 224 2.87 2.26 10.62
CA ILE A 224 3.51 1.14 9.93
C ILE A 224 3.19 -0.18 10.60
N GLY A 225 3.01 -1.25 9.85
CA GLY A 225 2.84 -2.58 10.43
C GLY A 225 4.07 -3.07 11.21
N LEU A 226 3.85 -3.63 12.40
CA LEU A 226 4.91 -4.14 13.27
C LEU A 226 5.71 -5.28 12.62
N ASP A 227 5.10 -6.00 11.66
CA ASP A 227 5.80 -7.05 10.93
C ASP A 227 7.01 -6.50 10.15
N TYR A 228 6.96 -5.25 9.69
CA TYR A 228 8.08 -4.62 8.98
C TYR A 228 9.15 -4.13 9.93
N VAL A 229 8.79 -3.70 11.15
CA VAL A 229 9.77 -3.48 12.22
C VAL A 229 10.55 -4.77 12.47
N TRP A 230 9.85 -5.88 12.67
CA TRP A 230 10.47 -7.17 12.95
C TRP A 230 11.32 -7.69 11.81
N LYS A 231 10.89 -7.53 10.55
CA LYS A 231 11.70 -7.91 9.38
C LYS A 231 12.99 -7.08 9.33
N ASN A 232 12.94 -5.79 9.65
CA ASN A 232 14.15 -4.96 9.70
C ASN A 232 15.10 -5.34 10.83
N ILE A 233 14.60 -5.73 11.99
CA ILE A 233 15.43 -6.25 13.09
C ILE A 233 16.06 -7.59 12.69
N THR A 234 15.23 -8.55 12.29
CA THR A 234 15.64 -9.95 12.14
C THR A 234 16.40 -10.25 10.86
N ARG A 235 16.16 -9.49 9.77
CA ARG A 235 16.76 -9.74 8.46
C ARG A 235 17.75 -8.66 8.03
N PHE A 236 17.54 -7.42 8.47
CA PHE A 236 18.34 -6.28 8.01
C PHE A 236 19.24 -5.67 9.10
N GLY A 237 19.26 -6.27 10.29
CA GLY A 237 20.32 -6.07 11.29
C GLY A 237 20.17 -4.83 12.16
N LEU A 238 18.98 -4.22 12.23
CA LEU A 238 18.68 -3.18 13.22
C LEU A 238 18.44 -3.81 14.60
N ALA A 239 18.86 -3.14 15.68
CA ALA A 239 18.97 -3.79 17.00
C ALA A 239 17.64 -3.82 17.78
N THR A 240 16.88 -2.72 17.75
CA THR A 240 15.64 -2.56 18.54
C THR A 240 14.50 -1.99 17.70
N GLN A 241 13.26 -2.13 18.18
CA GLN A 241 12.09 -1.50 17.55
C GLN A 241 12.27 0.03 17.48
N GLN A 242 12.78 0.66 18.54
CA GLN A 242 13.04 2.10 18.55
C GLN A 242 14.11 2.52 17.54
N ASP A 243 15.09 1.66 17.24
CA ASP A 243 16.04 1.94 16.17
C ASP A 243 15.33 1.93 14.82
N VAL A 244 14.54 0.90 14.52
CA VAL A 244 13.82 0.80 13.25
C VAL A 244 12.84 1.97 13.06
N GLU A 245 12.07 2.31 14.10
CA GLU A 245 11.13 3.43 14.06
C GLU A 245 11.87 4.72 13.72
N ARG A 246 12.99 5.03 14.40
CA ARG A 246 13.81 6.22 14.08
C ARG A 246 14.32 6.22 12.64
N GLU A 247 14.70 5.07 12.10
CA GLU A 247 15.13 5.00 10.70
C GLU A 247 13.98 5.23 9.72
N PHE A 248 12.78 4.74 10.03
CA PHE A 248 11.57 5.07 9.26
C PHE A 248 11.20 6.55 9.38
N GLU A 249 11.34 7.15 10.56
CA GLU A 249 11.08 8.59 10.76
C GLU A 249 11.97 9.46 9.88
N ALA A 250 13.26 9.11 9.80
CA ALA A 250 14.21 9.79 8.93
C ALA A 250 13.87 9.63 7.44
N VAL A 251 13.35 8.46 7.05
CA VAL A 251 12.96 8.16 5.66
C VAL A 251 11.67 8.86 5.25
N PHE A 252 10.66 8.88 6.13
CA PHE A 252 9.34 9.42 5.82
C PHE A 252 9.16 10.89 6.20
N GLY A 253 10.10 11.44 6.98
CA GLY A 253 10.08 12.84 7.42
C GLY A 253 8.98 13.15 8.46
N ARG A 254 8.49 12.14 9.18
CA ARG A 254 7.41 12.23 10.17
C ARG A 254 7.62 11.20 11.28
N SER A 255 7.09 11.46 12.48
CA SER A 255 7.12 10.48 13.58
C SER A 255 6.39 9.20 13.19
N VAL A 256 6.84 8.05 13.68
CA VAL A 256 6.32 6.73 13.31
C VAL A 256 5.62 6.05 14.50
N LEU A 257 4.50 5.38 14.23
CA LEU A 257 3.80 4.51 15.16
C LEU A 257 3.67 3.10 14.55
N SER A 258 4.29 2.11 15.17
CA SER A 258 4.23 0.72 14.71
C SER A 258 2.99 -0.01 15.23
N LEU A 259 2.12 -0.48 14.34
CA LEU A 259 0.85 -1.13 14.65
C LEU A 259 0.98 -2.65 14.70
N GLY A 260 0.53 -3.24 15.81
CA GLY A 260 0.57 -4.68 16.05
C GLY A 260 1.08 -4.99 17.46
N SER A 261 1.34 -6.27 17.74
CA SER A 261 1.93 -6.71 19.01
C SER A 261 2.62 -8.07 18.87
N ASP A 262 3.33 -8.53 19.91
CA ASP A 262 4.00 -9.82 19.85
C ASP A 262 2.99 -10.99 19.79
N MET A 263 3.20 -11.92 18.83
CA MET A 263 2.35 -13.11 18.64
C MET A 263 2.67 -14.24 19.63
N SER A 264 3.71 -14.09 20.46
CA SER A 264 4.43 -15.22 21.09
C SER A 264 3.63 -16.06 22.10
N SER A 265 2.37 -15.74 22.42
CA SER A 265 1.58 -16.49 23.41
C SER A 265 0.21 -17.00 22.98
N ASP A 266 -0.29 -16.73 21.77
CA ASP A 266 -1.64 -17.16 21.35
C ASP A 266 -1.64 -18.29 20.32
N THR A 267 -1.87 -19.52 20.79
CA THR A 267 -1.95 -20.72 19.95
C THR A 267 -3.14 -20.72 18.99
N TYR A 268 -4.25 -20.08 19.34
CA TYR A 268 -5.45 -20.02 18.49
C TYR A 268 -5.22 -19.09 17.30
N THR A 269 -4.63 -17.92 17.55
CA THR A 269 -4.18 -17.00 16.50
C THR A 269 -3.22 -17.68 15.52
N TYR A 270 -2.28 -18.48 16.03
CA TYR A 270 -1.34 -19.21 15.18
C TYR A 270 -2.05 -20.24 14.27
N GLU A 271 -3.14 -20.87 14.73
CA GLU A 271 -3.93 -21.78 13.91
C GLU A 271 -4.67 -21.05 12.77
N LEU A 272 -5.28 -19.90 13.06
CA LEU A 272 -5.95 -19.08 12.04
C LEU A 272 -4.94 -18.54 11.00
N PHE A 273 -3.74 -18.15 11.43
CA PHE A 273 -2.65 -17.79 10.52
C PHE A 273 -2.24 -18.96 9.63
N ARG A 274 -2.11 -20.17 10.19
CA ARG A 274 -1.78 -21.38 9.40
C ARG A 274 -2.87 -21.79 8.41
N GLN A 275 -4.12 -21.41 8.68
CA GLN A 275 -5.26 -21.64 7.78
C GLN A 275 -5.40 -20.55 6.71
N GLY A 276 -4.56 -19.52 6.72
CA GLY A 276 -4.62 -18.41 5.77
C GLY A 276 -5.71 -17.39 6.06
N ILE A 277 -6.38 -17.47 7.22
CA ILE A 277 -7.41 -16.51 7.64
C ILE A 277 -6.78 -15.17 8.02
N PHE A 278 -5.69 -15.22 8.79
CA PHE A 278 -4.85 -14.06 9.06
C PHE A 278 -3.55 -14.16 8.26
N SER A 279 -3.08 -13.03 7.78
CA SER A 279 -1.95 -12.97 6.85
C SER A 279 -0.84 -12.00 7.26
N GLY A 280 -1.07 -11.13 8.25
CA GLY A 280 -0.05 -10.29 8.84
C GLY A 280 0.71 -11.00 9.98
N TYR A 281 2.01 -10.76 10.10
CA TYR A 281 2.79 -11.18 11.27
C TYR A 281 2.71 -10.11 12.37
N GLY A 282 3.01 -10.46 13.63
CA GLY A 282 3.06 -9.47 14.72
C GLY A 282 1.69 -8.93 15.13
N ASN A 283 0.67 -9.81 15.23
CA ASN A 283 -0.72 -9.45 15.57
C ASN A 283 -1.27 -8.32 14.69
N GLN A 284 -0.88 -8.35 13.42
CA GLN A 284 -1.45 -7.54 12.36
C GLN A 284 -2.53 -8.39 11.68
N PRO A 285 -3.83 -8.08 11.87
CA PRO A 285 -4.95 -8.86 11.35
C PRO A 285 -4.80 -9.33 9.91
N LEU A 286 -4.42 -8.39 9.04
CA LEU A 286 -4.29 -8.61 7.60
C LEU A 286 -2.88 -8.23 7.16
N PHE A 287 -2.44 -8.75 6.01
CA PHE A 287 -1.08 -8.56 5.49
C PHE A 287 -0.63 -7.09 5.36
N HIS A 288 -1.56 -6.17 5.09
CA HIS A 288 -1.32 -4.74 5.08
C HIS A 288 -2.27 -4.00 6.03
N ILE A 289 -1.74 -2.98 6.72
CA ILE A 289 -2.55 -2.17 7.64
C ILE A 289 -3.62 -1.33 6.92
N ASP A 290 -3.43 -0.97 5.66
CA ASP A 290 -4.44 -0.26 4.86
C ASP A 290 -5.72 -1.09 4.59
N MET A 291 -5.68 -2.39 4.88
CA MET A 291 -6.83 -3.27 4.79
C MET A 291 -7.71 -3.22 6.05
N PHE A 292 -7.27 -2.61 7.16
CA PHE A 292 -8.09 -2.55 8.39
C PHE A 292 -7.89 -1.27 9.22
N VAL A 293 -7.10 -0.31 8.76
CA VAL A 293 -6.88 0.99 9.40
C VAL A 293 -6.98 2.08 8.34
N THR A 294 -7.68 3.18 8.65
CA THR A 294 -7.86 4.31 7.75
C THR A 294 -7.79 5.62 8.55
N PRO A 295 -6.68 6.38 8.48
CA PRO A 295 -6.66 7.77 8.93
C PRO A 295 -7.71 8.59 8.17
N THR A 296 -8.32 9.58 8.83
CA THR A 296 -9.40 10.38 8.22
C THR A 296 -9.04 11.86 8.04
N GLY A 297 -7.97 12.35 8.68
CA GLY A 297 -7.64 13.77 8.75
C GLY A 297 -8.58 14.60 9.64
N ILE A 298 -9.64 14.01 10.18
CA ILE A 298 -10.66 14.73 10.94
C ILE A 298 -10.32 14.69 12.43
N ARG A 299 -10.46 15.81 13.12
CA ARG A 299 -10.32 15.87 14.58
C ARG A 299 -11.67 15.58 15.24
N GLY A 300 -11.68 14.63 16.17
CA GLY A 300 -12.84 14.33 17.01
C GLY A 300 -12.94 15.26 18.21
N ASP A 301 -13.91 15.00 19.08
CA ASP A 301 -14.21 15.83 20.26
C ASP A 301 -13.06 15.83 21.26
N SER A 302 -12.24 14.77 21.26
CA SER A 302 -11.03 14.65 22.06
C SER A 302 -9.86 15.53 21.56
N GLY A 303 -10.00 16.16 20.39
CA GLY A 303 -8.92 16.87 19.69
C GLY A 303 -7.92 15.94 19.00
N LYS A 304 -8.03 14.62 19.18
CA LYS A 304 -7.25 13.62 18.44
C LYS A 304 -7.81 13.44 17.04
N GLU A 305 -6.96 13.04 16.10
CA GLU A 305 -7.44 12.61 14.79
C GLU A 305 -8.28 11.32 14.93
N ILE A 306 -9.34 11.23 14.14
CA ILE A 306 -10.19 10.06 14.04
C ILE A 306 -9.53 9.07 13.08
N VAL A 307 -9.39 7.82 13.52
CA VAL A 307 -8.95 6.70 12.69
C VAL A 307 -10.08 5.67 12.64
N LEU A 308 -10.40 5.21 11.44
CA LEU A 308 -11.33 4.09 11.26
C LEU A 308 -10.57 2.78 11.34
N MET A 309 -11.12 1.82 12.06
CA MET A 309 -10.56 0.48 12.22
C MET A 309 -11.60 -0.58 11.86
N GLY A 310 -11.24 -1.49 10.97
CA GLY A 310 -12.08 -2.64 10.63
C GLY A 310 -12.20 -3.58 11.83
N ARG A 311 -13.42 -3.95 12.23
CA ARG A 311 -13.69 -4.82 13.38
C ARG A 311 -14.77 -5.86 13.06
N PRO A 312 -14.52 -7.17 13.30
CA PRO A 312 -15.56 -8.18 13.15
C PRO A 312 -16.77 -7.98 14.09
N SER A 313 -16.58 -7.32 15.23
CA SER A 313 -17.69 -6.88 16.10
C SER A 313 -18.64 -5.90 15.40
N ALA A 314 -18.13 -4.97 14.58
CA ALA A 314 -18.99 -4.10 13.78
C ALA A 314 -19.76 -4.87 12.69
N THR A 315 -19.19 -5.95 12.14
CA THR A 315 -19.93 -6.90 11.28
C THR A 315 -21.04 -7.61 12.07
N GLN A 316 -20.78 -7.97 13.33
CA GLN A 316 -21.77 -8.61 14.21
C GLN A 316 -22.95 -7.70 14.55
N GLU A 317 -22.72 -6.40 14.70
CA GLU A 317 -23.79 -5.41 14.90
C GLU A 317 -24.74 -5.32 13.69
N VAL A 318 -24.20 -5.45 12.47
CA VAL A 318 -24.95 -5.36 11.22
C VAL A 318 -25.66 -6.67 10.88
N LEU A 319 -24.94 -7.80 10.93
CA LEU A 319 -25.43 -9.08 10.42
C LEU A 319 -25.86 -10.07 11.50
N GLY A 320 -25.66 -9.74 12.78
CA GLY A 320 -25.88 -10.68 13.90
C GLY A 320 -24.82 -11.77 14.03
N ARG A 321 -23.72 -11.71 13.26
CA ARG A 321 -22.60 -12.66 13.25
C ARG A 321 -21.27 -11.97 12.95
N TYR A 322 -20.15 -12.48 13.46
CA TYR A 322 -18.82 -11.85 13.28
C TYR A 322 -18.25 -12.06 11.87
N CYS A 323 -18.63 -13.15 11.19
CA CYS A 323 -18.22 -13.45 9.82
C CYS A 323 -19.16 -14.45 9.14
N GLU A 324 -18.89 -14.79 7.88
CA GLU A 324 -19.69 -15.78 7.13
C GLU A 324 -19.18 -17.22 7.26
N VAL A 325 -18.01 -17.40 7.88
CA VAL A 325 -17.35 -18.70 7.99
C VAL A 325 -17.77 -19.37 9.30
N SER A 326 -18.72 -20.30 9.21
CA SER A 326 -19.34 -20.96 10.39
C SER A 326 -18.36 -21.63 11.36
N GLY A 327 -17.22 -22.14 10.88
CA GLY A 327 -16.20 -22.77 11.74
C GLY A 327 -15.33 -21.79 12.53
N VAL A 328 -15.39 -20.50 12.19
CA VAL A 328 -14.54 -19.43 12.75
C VAL A 328 -15.39 -18.33 13.42
N ASP A 329 -16.67 -18.25 13.08
CA ASP A 329 -17.61 -17.25 13.60
C ASP A 329 -17.70 -17.25 15.13
N GLY A 330 -17.49 -16.08 15.71
CA GLY A 330 -17.52 -15.84 17.14
C GLY A 330 -16.50 -14.80 17.58
N GLY A 331 -16.69 -14.22 18.77
CA GLY A 331 -15.88 -13.08 19.25
C GLY A 331 -14.39 -13.35 19.43
N ARG A 332 -13.89 -14.57 19.20
CA ARG A 332 -12.45 -14.84 19.17
C ARG A 332 -11.76 -14.23 17.95
N ILE A 333 -12.44 -14.17 16.80
CA ILE A 333 -11.87 -13.52 15.60
C ILE A 333 -11.65 -12.03 15.84
N ASP A 334 -12.56 -11.41 16.59
CA ASP A 334 -12.54 -9.99 16.94
C ASP A 334 -11.41 -9.65 17.93
N ARG A 335 -11.11 -10.55 18.89
CA ARG A 335 -10.01 -10.35 19.86
C ARG A 335 -8.66 -10.12 19.20
N TYR A 336 -8.44 -10.63 18.00
CA TYR A 336 -7.17 -10.44 17.29
C TYR A 336 -6.89 -8.97 16.94
N PHE A 337 -7.94 -8.17 16.84
CA PHE A 337 -7.85 -6.74 16.54
C PHE A 337 -7.63 -5.89 17.82
N GLU A 338 -7.91 -6.42 19.02
CA GLU A 338 -7.85 -5.65 20.29
C GLU A 338 -6.48 -5.00 20.57
N PRO A 339 -5.32 -5.67 20.39
CA PRO A 339 -4.03 -5.03 20.70
C PRO A 339 -3.77 -3.80 19.83
N THR A 340 -4.12 -3.88 18.55
CA THR A 340 -3.95 -2.75 17.62
C THR A 340 -4.92 -1.62 17.96
N GLU A 341 -6.16 -1.95 18.36
CA GLU A 341 -7.14 -0.95 18.81
C GLU A 341 -6.69 -0.22 20.08
N GLN A 342 -6.18 -0.96 21.07
CA GLN A 342 -5.66 -0.39 22.32
C GLN A 342 -4.51 0.58 22.04
N LEU A 343 -3.59 0.20 21.14
CA LEU A 343 -2.51 1.07 20.72
C LEU A 343 -3.04 2.32 19.99
N LEU A 344 -3.92 2.15 19.00
CA LEU A 344 -4.50 3.27 18.27
C LEU A 344 -5.24 4.23 19.21
N SER A 345 -6.02 3.74 20.16
CA SER A 345 -6.79 4.55 21.12
C SER A 345 -5.93 5.43 22.03
N ALA A 346 -4.66 5.05 22.25
CA ALA A 346 -3.72 5.90 22.97
C ALA A 346 -3.37 7.18 22.19
N HIS A 347 -3.39 7.13 20.86
CA HIS A 347 -2.96 8.21 19.97
C HIS A 347 -4.12 8.90 19.23
N TYR A 348 -5.18 8.16 18.92
CA TYR A 348 -6.28 8.55 18.05
C TYR A 348 -7.64 8.37 18.73
N GLU A 349 -8.67 8.98 18.15
CA GLU A 349 -10.07 8.60 18.40
C GLU A 349 -10.43 7.48 17.43
N VAL A 350 -10.67 6.27 17.94
CA VAL A 350 -10.95 5.11 17.08
C VAL A 350 -12.45 4.97 16.86
N ARG A 351 -12.86 4.83 15.59
CA ARG A 351 -14.21 4.42 15.21
C ARG A 351 -14.13 3.14 14.39
N HIS A 352 -15.22 2.38 14.38
CA HIS A 352 -15.21 1.06 13.75
C HIS A 352 -15.90 1.05 12.39
N LEU A 353 -15.36 0.27 11.48
CA LEU A 353 -16.03 -0.15 10.25
C LEU A 353 -16.27 -1.66 10.33
N PRO A 354 -17.34 -2.18 9.72
CA PRO A 354 -17.46 -3.62 9.53
C PRO A 354 -16.26 -4.14 8.75
N ILE A 355 -15.77 -5.33 9.11
CA ILE A 355 -14.83 -6.10 8.30
C ILE A 355 -15.25 -7.56 8.37
N CYS A 356 -15.51 -8.17 7.22
CA CYS A 356 -16.18 -9.48 7.17
C CYS A 356 -15.28 -10.53 6.54
N LEU A 357 -14.90 -11.54 7.32
CA LEU A 357 -14.28 -12.75 6.79
C LEU A 357 -15.33 -13.56 6.02
N THR A 358 -14.99 -13.96 4.80
CA THR A 358 -15.82 -14.80 3.94
C THR A 358 -14.96 -15.82 3.21
N GLN A 359 -15.58 -16.63 2.36
CA GLN A 359 -14.95 -17.68 1.56
C GLN A 359 -15.65 -17.76 0.20
N GLY A 360 -14.90 -18.09 -0.85
CA GLY A 360 -15.43 -18.21 -2.20
C GLY A 360 -14.48 -18.95 -3.12
N ASP A 361 -14.93 -19.22 -4.35
CA ASP A 361 -14.13 -19.83 -5.41
C ASP A 361 -14.33 -19.05 -6.71
N LEU A 362 -13.26 -18.42 -7.21
CA LEU A 362 -13.25 -17.80 -8.54
C LEU A 362 -13.04 -18.87 -9.64
N GLY A 363 -13.87 -19.91 -9.64
CA GLY A 363 -14.03 -20.89 -10.73
C GLY A 363 -12.74 -21.50 -11.29
N GLY A 364 -11.76 -21.87 -10.46
CA GLY A 364 -10.53 -22.46 -10.98
C GLY A 364 -9.36 -22.68 -10.00
N HIS A 365 -9.45 -22.22 -8.76
CA HIS A 365 -8.44 -22.51 -7.74
C HIS A 365 -8.97 -23.58 -6.77
N ALA A 366 -8.25 -24.69 -6.67
CA ALA A 366 -8.70 -25.89 -5.94
C ALA A 366 -8.68 -25.77 -4.39
N ALA A 367 -8.61 -24.56 -3.85
CA ALA A 367 -8.69 -24.32 -2.41
C ALA A 367 -9.70 -23.22 -2.12
N GLN A 368 -10.55 -23.44 -1.11
CA GLN A 368 -11.29 -22.37 -0.45
C GLN A 368 -10.28 -21.35 0.06
N ASP A 369 -10.20 -20.19 -0.58
CA ASP A 369 -9.41 -19.08 -0.05
C ASP A 369 -10.32 -18.23 0.83
N TYR A 370 -9.95 -18.13 2.09
CA TYR A 370 -10.52 -17.17 3.01
C TYR A 370 -10.06 -15.77 2.61
N TYR A 371 -10.99 -14.82 2.58
CA TYR A 371 -10.67 -13.44 2.28
C TYR A 371 -11.55 -12.48 3.07
N TRP A 372 -11.13 -11.22 3.11
CA TRP A 372 -11.75 -10.20 3.94
C TRP A 372 -12.39 -9.12 3.08
N LEU A 373 -13.66 -8.86 3.35
CA LEU A 373 -14.37 -7.70 2.84
C LEU A 373 -14.07 -6.54 3.76
N THR A 374 -13.18 -5.67 3.30
CA THR A 374 -12.78 -4.46 4.01
C THR A 374 -13.44 -3.22 3.45
N PHE A 375 -13.78 -2.27 4.30
CA PHE A 375 -14.18 -0.92 3.89
C PHE A 375 -13.17 0.15 4.33
N ASN A 376 -12.00 -0.30 4.79
CA ASN A 376 -10.88 0.55 5.19
C ASN A 376 -9.94 0.90 4.03
N ASN A 377 -9.84 0.00 3.04
CA ASN A 377 -8.97 0.18 1.89
C ASN A 377 -9.65 1.11 0.88
N VAL A 378 -9.55 2.42 1.12
CA VAL A 378 -10.26 3.48 0.40
C VAL A 378 -9.31 4.57 -0.06
N ILE A 379 -9.75 5.41 -0.99
CA ILE A 379 -9.04 6.63 -1.38
C ILE A 379 -9.78 7.84 -0.80
N HIS A 380 -9.05 8.77 -0.19
CA HIS A 380 -9.59 10.02 0.36
C HIS A 380 -9.17 11.23 -0.47
N GLU A 381 -10.09 12.18 -0.66
CA GLU A 381 -9.80 13.48 -1.26
C GLU A 381 -10.52 14.62 -0.54
N GLU A 382 -9.85 15.77 -0.44
CA GLU A 382 -10.45 17.03 0.01
C GLU A 382 -10.37 18.07 -1.12
N HIS A 383 -11.52 18.54 -1.60
CA HIS A 383 -11.67 19.51 -2.68
C HIS A 383 -11.88 20.94 -2.15
N GLY A 384 -11.04 21.37 -1.21
CA GLY A 384 -11.19 22.65 -0.50
C GLY A 384 -12.20 22.56 0.65
N SER A 385 -12.50 23.71 1.28
CA SER A 385 -13.14 23.79 2.61
C SER A 385 -14.48 23.01 2.71
N GLY A 386 -14.40 21.75 3.16
CA GLY A 386 -15.54 20.91 3.50
C GLY A 386 -16.04 19.95 2.42
N ASP A 387 -15.53 19.97 1.18
CA ASP A 387 -15.86 18.94 0.18
C ASP A 387 -14.89 17.77 0.34
N ARG A 388 -15.25 16.84 1.22
CA ARG A 388 -14.48 15.60 1.45
C ARG A 388 -15.15 14.44 0.76
N ARG A 389 -14.35 13.63 0.08
CA ARG A 389 -14.82 12.46 -0.66
C ARG A 389 -14.05 11.23 -0.23
N VAL A 390 -14.76 10.11 -0.18
CA VAL A 390 -14.16 8.79 -0.01
C VAL A 390 -14.60 7.90 -1.15
N TYR A 391 -13.63 7.31 -1.84
CA TYR A 391 -13.87 6.29 -2.85
C TYR A 391 -13.87 4.94 -2.15
N MET A 392 -15.06 4.48 -1.79
CA MET A 392 -15.25 3.29 -0.96
C MET A 392 -15.57 2.09 -1.84
N THR A 393 -14.89 0.98 -1.60
CA THR A 393 -15.18 -0.30 -2.24
C THR A 393 -16.58 -0.82 -1.89
N THR A 394 -17.23 -1.46 -2.86
CA THR A 394 -18.50 -2.17 -2.69
C THR A 394 -18.45 -3.51 -3.43
N TYR A 395 -19.18 -4.50 -2.90
CA TYR A 395 -19.06 -5.92 -3.19
C TYR A 395 -20.35 -6.52 -3.74
N SER A 396 -21.49 -5.90 -3.47
CA SER A 396 -22.84 -6.39 -3.76
C SER A 396 -23.11 -6.66 -5.25
N GLU A 397 -22.39 -6.00 -6.16
CA GLU A 397 -22.49 -6.28 -7.60
C GLU A 397 -21.89 -7.63 -8.00
N ASP A 398 -20.83 -8.07 -7.32
CA ASP A 398 -20.17 -9.35 -7.59
C ASP A 398 -20.71 -10.50 -6.73
N ALA A 399 -21.58 -10.23 -5.74
CA ALA A 399 -22.06 -11.21 -4.76
C ALA A 399 -22.56 -12.53 -5.39
N ASP A 400 -23.34 -12.43 -6.47
CA ASP A 400 -23.87 -13.62 -7.18
C ASP A 400 -22.75 -14.48 -7.76
N PHE A 401 -21.66 -13.87 -8.24
CA PHE A 401 -20.48 -14.57 -8.77
C PHE A 401 -19.76 -15.37 -7.68
N PHE A 402 -19.80 -14.88 -6.43
CA PHE A 402 -19.21 -15.53 -5.27
C PHE A 402 -20.19 -16.46 -4.53
N GLY A 403 -21.43 -16.59 -5.01
CA GLY A 403 -22.45 -17.45 -4.40
C GLY A 403 -22.91 -16.98 -3.02
N THR A 404 -22.83 -15.68 -2.75
CA THR A 404 -23.26 -15.05 -1.49
C THR A 404 -24.52 -14.22 -1.69
N ASP A 405 -25.17 -13.84 -0.60
CA ASP A 405 -26.37 -13.00 -0.63
C ASP A 405 -25.99 -11.53 -0.84
N ARG A 406 -26.47 -10.97 -1.95
CA ARG A 406 -26.31 -9.56 -2.29
C ARG A 406 -26.79 -8.62 -1.19
N ALA A 407 -27.89 -8.95 -0.49
CA ALA A 407 -28.44 -8.10 0.56
C ALA A 407 -27.46 -7.98 1.75
N LEU A 408 -26.79 -9.08 2.12
CA LEU A 408 -25.79 -9.07 3.19
C LEU A 408 -24.60 -8.17 2.86
N ARG A 409 -24.16 -8.15 1.60
CA ARG A 409 -23.11 -7.23 1.14
C ARG A 409 -23.59 -5.78 1.24
N GLN A 410 -24.83 -5.51 0.81
CA GLN A 410 -25.42 -4.16 0.87
C GLN A 410 -25.55 -3.64 2.30
N ASP A 411 -25.98 -4.48 3.24
CA ASP A 411 -26.09 -4.09 4.66
C ASP A 411 -24.72 -3.66 5.23
N LEU A 412 -23.65 -4.38 4.89
CA LEU A 412 -22.28 -4.02 5.29
C LEU A 412 -21.80 -2.72 4.61
N GLU A 413 -22.08 -2.56 3.32
CA GLU A 413 -21.74 -1.37 2.54
C GLU A 413 -22.44 -0.12 3.08
N ASP A 414 -23.72 -0.22 3.41
CA ASP A 414 -24.52 0.87 3.96
C ASP A 414 -24.05 1.23 5.38
N ALA A 415 -23.72 0.24 6.21
CA ALA A 415 -23.15 0.47 7.52
C ALA A 415 -21.79 1.19 7.45
N ALA A 416 -20.90 0.75 6.54
CA ALA A 416 -19.61 1.41 6.34
C ALA A 416 -19.78 2.85 5.79
N ALA A 417 -20.65 3.04 4.80
CA ALA A 417 -20.95 4.35 4.24
C ALA A 417 -21.47 5.33 5.31
N SER A 418 -22.38 4.87 6.17
CA SER A 418 -22.95 5.68 7.27
C SER A 418 -21.86 6.21 8.22
N VAL A 419 -20.83 5.41 8.53
CA VAL A 419 -19.70 5.86 9.35
C VAL A 419 -18.93 6.99 8.66
N TYR A 420 -18.60 6.86 7.37
CA TYR A 420 -17.94 7.93 6.61
C TYR A 420 -18.81 9.18 6.47
N GLU A 421 -20.11 9.02 6.19
CA GLU A 421 -21.07 10.13 6.08
C GLU A 421 -21.22 10.88 7.40
N SER A 422 -21.18 10.17 8.54
CA SER A 422 -21.19 10.79 9.88
C SER A 422 -19.97 11.69 10.15
N LEU A 423 -18.89 11.47 9.40
CA LEU A 423 -17.67 12.28 9.43
C LEU A 423 -17.68 13.40 8.38
N GLY A 424 -18.76 13.54 7.62
CA GLY A 424 -18.92 14.57 6.59
C GLY A 424 -18.26 14.24 5.26
N PHE A 425 -17.93 12.97 4.99
CA PHE A 425 -17.51 12.54 3.65
C PHE A 425 -18.74 12.33 2.75
N THR A 426 -18.58 12.70 1.48
CA THR A 426 -19.41 12.16 0.40
C THR A 426 -18.85 10.79 0.01
N VAL A 427 -19.66 9.74 0.15
CA VAL A 427 -19.26 8.37 -0.19
C VAL A 427 -19.50 8.09 -1.68
N LEU A 428 -18.43 7.82 -2.41
CA LEU A 428 -18.45 7.40 -3.81
C LEU A 428 -18.19 5.91 -3.89
N ARG A 429 -19.25 5.13 -4.18
CA ARG A 429 -19.21 3.67 -4.19
C ARG A 429 -18.58 3.11 -5.46
N MET A 430 -17.51 2.34 -5.28
CA MET A 430 -16.79 1.65 -6.33
C MET A 430 -17.22 0.19 -6.38
N ASP A 431 -18.24 -0.07 -7.19
CA ASP A 431 -18.89 -1.38 -7.31
C ASP A 431 -18.03 -2.43 -8.01
N GLY A 432 -18.29 -3.70 -7.67
CA GLY A 432 -17.72 -4.87 -8.34
C GLY A 432 -16.25 -5.10 -8.00
N LEU A 433 -15.90 -4.99 -6.71
CA LEU A 433 -14.53 -5.17 -6.22
C LEU A 433 -14.31 -6.41 -5.32
N GLU A 434 -15.28 -7.33 -5.24
CA GLU A 434 -15.10 -8.57 -4.45
C GLU A 434 -14.01 -9.46 -5.06
N GLU A 435 -13.92 -9.41 -6.40
CA GLU A 435 -12.68 -9.46 -7.19
C GLU A 435 -11.36 -9.27 -6.44
N LEU A 436 -11.10 -8.00 -6.13
CA LEU A 436 -9.85 -7.54 -5.53
C LEU A 436 -9.71 -8.06 -4.10
N ALA A 437 -10.83 -8.11 -3.35
CA ALA A 437 -10.84 -8.62 -1.99
C ALA A 437 -10.41 -10.08 -1.92
N TYR A 438 -10.86 -10.91 -2.87
CA TYR A 438 -10.38 -12.29 -3.02
C TYR A 438 -8.87 -12.35 -3.28
N GLY A 439 -8.33 -11.38 -4.03
CA GLY A 439 -6.89 -11.17 -4.22
C GLY A 439 -6.17 -10.51 -3.04
N LEU A 440 -6.82 -10.38 -1.87
CA LEU A 440 -6.32 -9.74 -0.66
C LEU A 440 -5.99 -8.24 -0.81
N GLY A 441 -6.72 -7.52 -1.67
CA GLY A 441 -6.58 -6.08 -1.86
C GLY A 441 -7.91 -5.37 -2.10
N SER A 442 -7.89 -4.06 -2.35
CA SER A 442 -9.06 -3.31 -2.79
C SER A 442 -8.64 -2.05 -3.58
N VAL A 443 -9.50 -1.02 -3.61
CA VAL A 443 -9.33 0.17 -4.45
C VAL A 443 -8.03 0.93 -4.15
N HIS A 444 -7.63 1.09 -2.88
CA HIS A 444 -6.38 1.78 -2.55
C HIS A 444 -5.17 0.96 -3.04
N CYS A 445 -5.20 -0.37 -2.91
CA CYS A 445 -4.12 -1.26 -3.33
C CYS A 445 -3.77 -1.17 -4.83
N ILE A 446 -4.74 -0.87 -5.70
CA ILE A 446 -4.54 -0.80 -7.15
C ILE A 446 -4.09 0.58 -7.65
N THR A 447 -3.80 1.51 -6.73
CA THR A 447 -3.40 2.88 -7.06
C THR A 447 -2.16 3.29 -6.29
N LYS A 448 -1.48 4.34 -6.76
CA LYS A 448 -0.55 5.12 -5.94
C LYS A 448 -0.79 6.60 -6.16
N GLU A 449 -0.96 7.33 -5.08
CA GLU A 449 -1.04 8.78 -5.11
C GLU A 449 0.36 9.35 -5.28
N LEU A 450 0.62 10.04 -6.39
CA LEU A 450 1.93 10.61 -6.69
C LEU A 450 2.04 12.05 -6.20
N TYR A 451 0.95 12.82 -6.29
CA TYR A 451 0.93 14.22 -5.92
C TYR A 451 -0.45 14.69 -5.47
N ARG A 452 -0.46 15.53 -4.43
CA ARG A 452 -1.66 16.16 -3.84
C ARG A 452 -1.51 17.68 -3.86
N ILE A 453 -2.62 18.39 -4.06
CA ILE A 453 -2.71 19.86 -3.98
C ILE A 453 -3.59 20.20 -2.78
N GLY A 454 -3.03 20.96 -1.84
CA GLY A 454 -3.73 21.48 -0.66
C GLY A 454 -4.49 22.77 -0.90
#